data_AF-A0A6J6V1N0-F1
#
_entry.id   AF-A0A6J6V1N0-F1
#
_cell.length_a   1.000
_cell.length_b   1.000
_cell.length_c   1.000
_cell.angle_alpha   90.00
_cell.angle_beta   90.00
_cell.angle_gamma   90.00
#
_symmetry.space_group_name_H-M   'P 1'
#
loop_
_entity.id
_entity.type
_entity.pdbx_description
1 polymer ?
#
loop_
_entity_poly.entity_id
_entity_poly.type
_entity_poly.pdbx_seq_one_letter_code
_entity_poly.pdbx_strand_id
1 'polypeptide(L)'
;MPLQFLVCDEAQFYTIDQCDQLAKVVDELGIDVYAFGLISDFRGLLFDGTKRLLEIADQRVEMQVEARCWCGSRANNNARLVNGVIVYEGETVVVGDTDKTTSEPLFGDDVRYELLCRKHYLSGDLGATQ
;
A
#
# COMPACT_ATOMS: atom_id res chain seq x y z
N MET A 1 6.85 7.80 32.56
CA MET A 1 6.41 6.42 32.21
C MET A 1 7.28 5.98 31.05
N PRO A 2 7.93 4.80 31.09
CA PRO A 2 8.70 4.34 29.95
C PRO A 2 7.79 4.07 28.75
N LEU A 3 8.30 4.29 27.54
CA LEU A 3 7.64 3.91 26.29
C LEU A 3 7.55 2.38 26.23
N GLN A 4 6.35 1.84 25.97
CA GLN A 4 6.11 0.39 26.00
C GLN A 4 5.87 -0.20 24.62
N PHE A 5 5.31 0.58 23.69
CA PHE A 5 5.08 0.16 22.32
C PHE A 5 5.06 1.36 21.36
N LEU A 6 5.29 1.08 20.07
CA LEU A 6 5.06 2.01 18.96
C LEU A 6 4.04 1.42 18.00
N VAL A 7 3.18 2.30 17.47
CA VAL A 7 2.26 1.99 16.38
C VAL A 7 2.69 2.84 15.18
N CYS A 8 3.04 2.19 14.09
CA CYS A 8 3.44 2.81 12.84
C CYS A 8 2.34 2.56 11.80
N ASP A 9 1.76 3.62 11.29
CA ASP A 9 0.76 3.57 10.23
C ASP A 9 1.39 3.93 8.88
N GLU A 10 0.76 3.48 7.80
CA GLU A 10 1.25 3.66 6.43
C GLU A 10 2.72 3.22 6.23
N ALA A 11 3.12 2.16 6.93
CA ALA A 11 4.49 1.68 7.01
C ALA A 11 5.07 1.24 5.66
N GLN A 12 4.22 1.02 4.64
CA GLN A 12 4.67 0.76 3.28
C GLN A 12 5.51 1.90 2.68
N PHE A 13 5.35 3.13 3.17
CA PHE A 13 6.11 4.30 2.70
C PHE A 13 7.45 4.47 3.41
N TYR A 14 7.77 3.63 4.39
CA TYR A 14 9.03 3.73 5.12
C TYR A 14 10.18 3.32 4.22
N THR A 15 11.32 3.97 4.40
CA THR A 15 12.56 3.51 3.76
C THR A 15 13.05 2.22 4.41
N ILE A 16 13.94 1.50 3.72
CA ILE A 16 14.60 0.31 4.26
C ILE A 16 15.29 0.62 5.59
N ASP A 17 16.01 1.75 5.65
CA ASP A 17 16.71 2.19 6.86
C ASP A 17 15.75 2.47 8.02
N GLN A 18 14.59 3.07 7.76
CA GLN A 18 13.56 3.28 8.79
C GLN A 18 13.00 1.94 9.31
N CYS A 19 12.81 0.96 8.44
CA CYS A 19 12.39 -0.37 8.85
C CYS A 19 13.44 -1.05 9.74
N ASP A 20 14.73 -0.95 9.38
CA ASP A 20 15.82 -1.50 10.19
C ASP A 20 15.97 -0.78 11.54
N GLN A 21 15.67 0.52 11.60
CA GLN A 21 15.62 1.27 12.86
C GLN A 21 14.49 0.76 13.77
N LEU A 22 13.32 0.42 13.23
CA LEU A 22 12.24 -0.18 14.02
C LEU A 22 12.64 -1.53 14.61
N ALA A 23 13.35 -2.37 13.86
CA ALA A 23 13.88 -3.63 14.38
C ALA A 23 14.84 -3.40 15.57
N LYS A 24 15.73 -2.40 15.46
CA LYS A 24 16.61 -2.02 16.59
C LYS A 24 15.84 -1.54 17.82
N VAL A 25 14.70 -0.89 17.65
CA VAL A 25 13.85 -0.50 18.78
C VAL A 25 13.33 -1.73 19.53
N VAL A 26 12.94 -2.78 18.82
CA VAL A 26 12.54 -4.05 19.43
C VAL A 26 13.75 -4.69 20.13
N ASP A 27 14.86 -4.86 19.40
CA ASP A 27 16.03 -5.62 19.88
C ASP A 27 16.79 -4.93 21.03
N GLU A 28 17.02 -3.62 20.91
CA GLU A 28 17.90 -2.88 21.82
C GLU A 28 17.14 -2.25 22.99
N LEU A 29 15.86 -1.87 22.78
CA LEU A 29 15.06 -1.18 23.78
C LEU A 29 13.99 -2.09 24.42
N GLY A 30 13.72 -3.27 23.84
CA GLY A 30 12.68 -4.18 24.32
C GLY A 30 11.28 -3.59 24.20
N ILE A 31 11.06 -2.73 23.20
CA ILE A 31 9.79 -2.03 22.97
C ILE A 31 9.08 -2.67 21.78
N ASP A 32 7.81 -3.05 21.97
CA ASP A 32 7.03 -3.68 20.90
C ASP A 32 6.72 -2.68 19.76
N VAL A 33 6.85 -3.12 18.51
CA VAL A 33 6.52 -2.31 17.33
C VAL A 33 5.42 -2.98 16.51
N TYR A 34 4.32 -2.25 16.31
CA TYR A 34 3.22 -2.66 15.44
C TYR A 34 3.21 -1.80 14.18
N ALA A 35 3.48 -2.40 13.03
CA ALA A 35 3.47 -1.70 11.74
C ALA A 35 2.26 -2.12 10.90
N PHE A 36 1.49 -1.14 10.43
CA PHE A 36 0.33 -1.29 9.57
C PHE A 36 0.61 -0.66 8.22
N GLY A 37 0.23 -1.34 7.14
CA GLY A 37 0.46 -0.81 5.81
C GLY A 37 -0.05 -1.71 4.70
N LEU A 38 -0.05 -1.16 3.49
CA LEU A 38 -0.40 -1.88 2.27
C LEU A 38 0.71 -2.87 1.88
N ILE A 39 0.32 -4.04 1.39
CA ILE A 39 1.28 -5.05 0.93
C ILE A 39 1.87 -4.65 -0.43
N SER A 40 1.01 -4.26 -1.37
CA SER A 40 1.37 -3.97 -2.74
C SER A 40 0.83 -2.64 -3.23
N ASP A 41 1.56 -2.04 -4.17
CA ASP A 41 1.16 -0.83 -4.86
C ASP A 41 0.11 -1.11 -5.95
N PHE A 42 -0.27 -0.05 -6.66
CA PHE A 42 -1.26 -0.15 -7.73
C PHE A 42 -0.81 -0.98 -8.93
N ARG A 43 0.50 -1.25 -9.05
CA ARG A 43 1.11 -2.09 -10.08
C ARG A 43 1.09 -3.57 -9.66
N GLY A 44 0.73 -3.85 -8.41
CA GLY A 44 0.73 -5.19 -7.82
C GLY A 44 2.13 -5.64 -7.37
N LEU A 45 3.07 -4.71 -7.22
CA LEU A 45 4.41 -4.95 -6.70
C LEU A 45 4.46 -4.62 -5.21
N LEU A 46 5.30 -5.31 -4.45
CA LEU A 46 5.51 -4.96 -3.04
C LEU A 46 6.09 -3.55 -2.94
N PHE A 47 5.61 -2.77 -1.99
CA PHE A 47 6.32 -1.57 -1.55
C PHE A 47 7.66 -1.96 -0.94
N ASP A 48 8.69 -1.12 -1.08
CA ASP A 48 10.02 -1.40 -0.53
C ASP A 48 9.99 -1.48 1.01
N GLY A 49 9.27 -0.56 1.67
CA GLY A 49 9.07 -0.60 3.12
C GLY A 49 8.39 -1.88 3.56
N THR A 50 7.27 -2.24 2.92
CA THR A 50 6.56 -3.50 3.23
C THR A 50 7.41 -4.73 2.94
N LYS A 51 8.12 -4.77 1.81
CA LYS A 51 9.05 -5.85 1.49
C LYS A 51 10.07 -6.03 2.61
N ARG A 52 10.67 -4.94 3.08
CA ARG A 52 11.65 -5.00 4.15
C ARG A 52 11.03 -5.47 5.47
N LEU A 53 9.85 -4.94 5.83
CA LEU A 53 9.12 -5.36 7.03
C LEU A 53 8.75 -6.85 6.98
N LEU A 54 8.36 -7.38 5.82
CA LEU A 54 8.08 -8.80 5.64
C LEU A 54 9.32 -9.68 5.87
N GLU A 55 10.52 -9.19 5.56
CA GLU A 55 11.79 -9.90 5.76
C GLU A 55 12.19 -9.97 7.24
N ILE A 56 11.93 -8.90 8.02
CA ILE A 56 12.47 -8.75 9.38
C ILE A 56 11.45 -8.95 10.50
N ALA A 57 10.15 -8.82 10.23
CA ALA A 57 9.14 -8.89 11.27
C ALA A 57 9.06 -10.30 11.90
N ASP A 58 9.05 -10.36 13.23
CA ASP A 58 8.85 -11.60 14.00
C ASP A 58 7.49 -12.25 13.69
N GLN A 59 6.47 -11.40 13.46
CA GLN A 59 5.11 -11.83 13.18
C GLN A 59 4.51 -11.03 12.02
N ARG A 60 3.72 -11.72 11.21
CA ARG A 60 2.97 -11.13 10.09
C ARG A 60 1.52 -11.57 10.21
N VAL A 61 0.63 -10.60 10.36
CA VAL A 61 -0.81 -10.84 10.51
C VAL A 61 -1.53 -10.20 9.35
N GLU A 62 -2.23 -11.01 8.58
CA GLU A 62 -3.09 -10.52 7.52
C GLU A 62 -4.38 -9.92 8.12
N MET A 63 -4.84 -8.80 7.57
CA MET A 63 -6.06 -8.15 8.03
C MET A 63 -7.26 -9.10 7.93
N GLN A 64 -8.02 -9.20 9.02
CA GLN A 64 -9.17 -10.11 9.12
C GLN A 64 -10.38 -9.62 8.30
N VAL A 65 -10.43 -8.33 7.97
CA VAL A 65 -11.48 -7.77 7.12
C VAL A 65 -11.03 -7.83 5.67
N GLU A 66 -11.61 -8.77 4.92
CA GLU A 66 -11.29 -8.96 3.51
C GLU A 66 -12.13 -8.02 2.63
N ALA A 67 -11.46 -7.13 1.91
CA ALA A 67 -12.08 -6.46 0.78
C ALA A 67 -12.51 -7.48 -0.29
N ARG A 68 -13.63 -7.19 -0.95
CA ARG A 68 -14.21 -8.05 -1.99
C ARG A 68 -14.14 -7.34 -3.34
N CYS A 69 -13.69 -8.06 -4.36
CA CYS A 69 -13.87 -7.66 -5.74
C CYS A 69 -15.36 -7.77 -6.09
N TRP A 70 -15.82 -7.05 -7.12
CA TRP A 70 -17.21 -7.09 -7.61
C TRP A 70 -17.71 -8.52 -7.88
N CYS A 71 -16.81 -9.47 -8.17
CA CYS A 71 -17.13 -10.88 -8.40
C CYS A 71 -17.27 -11.72 -7.11
N GLY A 72 -17.21 -11.10 -5.93
CA GLY A 72 -17.27 -11.76 -4.63
C GLY A 72 -15.99 -12.46 -4.18
N SER A 73 -14.98 -12.59 -5.05
CA SER A 73 -13.66 -13.07 -4.65
C SER A 73 -12.93 -12.03 -3.80
N ARG A 74 -12.00 -12.48 -2.97
CA ARG A 74 -11.13 -11.58 -2.21
C ARG A 74 -10.35 -10.63 -3.15
N ALA A 75 -10.37 -9.34 -2.82
CA ALA A 75 -9.57 -8.33 -3.51
C ALA A 75 -8.19 -8.23 -2.87
N ASN A 76 -7.16 -8.42 -3.69
CA ASN A 76 -5.74 -8.35 -3.27
C ASN A 76 -4.96 -7.28 -4.05
N ASN A 77 -5.63 -6.55 -4.94
CA ASN A 77 -5.02 -5.53 -5.79
C ASN A 77 -5.78 -4.23 -5.61
N ASN A 78 -5.04 -3.16 -5.35
CA ASN A 78 -5.56 -1.80 -5.32
C ASN A 78 -5.32 -1.14 -6.68
N ALA A 79 -6.20 -1.37 -7.65
CA ALA A 79 -6.01 -0.92 -9.02
C ALA A 79 -6.17 0.60 -9.12
N ARG A 80 -5.18 1.30 -9.69
CA ARG A 80 -5.31 2.72 -10.04
C ARG A 80 -5.96 2.84 -11.41
N LEU A 81 -7.03 3.60 -11.49
CA LEU A 81 -7.72 3.94 -12.71
C LEU A 81 -7.44 5.40 -13.05
N VAL A 82 -7.11 5.67 -14.31
CA VAL A 82 -7.01 7.02 -14.88
C VAL A 82 -8.01 7.08 -16.03
N ASN A 83 -8.99 7.97 -15.94
CA ASN A 83 -10.06 8.11 -16.92
C ASN A 83 -10.79 6.78 -17.20
N GLY A 84 -11.04 6.01 -16.15
CA GLY A 84 -11.74 4.71 -16.23
C GLY A 84 -10.89 3.53 -16.72
N VAL A 85 -9.60 3.72 -16.99
CA VAL A 85 -8.70 2.66 -17.46
C VAL A 85 -7.66 2.33 -16.39
N ILE A 86 -7.44 1.04 -16.12
CA ILE A 86 -6.39 0.61 -15.19
C ILE A 86 -5.01 0.99 -15.75
N VAL A 87 -4.21 1.63 -14.91
CA VAL A 87 -2.82 1.99 -15.22
C VAL A 87 -1.86 1.14 -14.40
N TYR A 88 -0.82 0.62 -15.04
CA TYR A 88 0.18 -0.28 -14.43
C TYR A 88 1.57 0.37 -14.27
N GLU A 89 1.70 1.62 -14.69
CA GLU A 89 2.95 2.38 -14.70
C GLU A 89 2.76 3.76 -14.07
N GLY A 90 3.86 4.45 -13.78
CA GLY A 90 3.87 5.77 -13.14
C GLY A 90 4.25 5.73 -11.66
N GLU A 91 4.34 6.90 -11.05
CA GLU A 91 4.81 7.04 -9.67
C GLU A 91 3.80 6.46 -8.67
N THR A 92 4.34 5.75 -7.70
CA THR A 92 3.60 5.00 -6.68
C THR A 92 3.16 5.86 -5.51
N VAL A 93 3.88 6.95 -5.27
CA VAL A 93 3.61 7.87 -4.18
C VAL A 93 2.99 9.12 -4.78
N VAL A 94 1.67 9.24 -4.62
CA VAL A 94 0.98 10.52 -4.68
C VAL A 94 0.59 10.81 -3.24
N VAL A 95 1.56 11.23 -2.40
CA VAL A 95 1.20 11.91 -1.16
C VAL A 95 0.37 13.11 -1.62
N GLY A 96 -0.81 13.32 -1.03
CA GLY A 96 -1.66 14.47 -1.35
C GLY A 96 -0.79 15.71 -1.48
N ASP A 97 -0.69 16.22 -2.70
CA ASP A 97 0.34 17.15 -3.12
C ASP A 97 0.29 18.42 -2.25
N THR A 98 1.31 18.61 -1.39
CA THR A 98 1.54 19.90 -0.72
C THR A 98 2.54 20.78 -1.45
N ASP A 99 3.23 20.29 -2.49
CA ASP A 99 4.26 21.03 -3.23
C ASP A 99 4.09 20.88 -4.74
N LYS A 100 3.23 21.75 -5.30
CA LYS A 100 2.91 21.96 -6.72
C LYS A 100 4.14 22.12 -7.62
N THR A 101 4.90 21.06 -7.89
CA THR A 101 6.07 21.11 -8.79
C THR A 101 6.25 19.89 -9.68
N THR A 102 5.31 18.95 -9.70
CA THR A 102 5.28 17.88 -10.71
C THR A 102 4.17 18.16 -11.73
N SER A 103 4.60 18.50 -12.95
CA SER A 103 3.84 18.54 -14.21
C SER A 103 2.32 18.67 -14.08
N GLU A 104 1.83 19.89 -14.24
CA GLU A 104 0.43 20.23 -14.49
C GLU A 104 -0.23 19.18 -15.41
N PRO A 105 -1.33 18.51 -14.99
CA PRO A 105 -2.06 17.65 -15.90
C PRO A 105 -2.66 18.52 -17.02
N LEU A 106 -2.18 18.32 -18.24
CA LEU A 106 -2.86 18.78 -19.45
C LEU A 106 -4.23 18.08 -19.51
N PHE A 107 -5.25 18.73 -18.93
CA PHE A 107 -6.65 18.28 -18.78
C PHE A 107 -6.90 17.20 -17.72
N GLY A 108 -7.25 17.64 -16.51
CA GLY A 108 -8.05 16.98 -15.46
C GLY A 108 -8.35 15.48 -15.59
N ASP A 109 -7.33 14.65 -15.44
CA ASP A 109 -7.48 13.20 -15.35
C ASP A 109 -8.25 12.81 -14.08
N ASP A 110 -9.30 11.99 -14.22
CA ASP A 110 -10.02 11.40 -13.09
C ASP A 110 -9.24 10.18 -12.56
N VAL A 111 -8.61 10.34 -11.39
CA VAL A 111 -7.83 9.29 -10.72
C VAL A 111 -8.65 8.69 -9.59
N ARG A 112 -8.93 7.38 -9.69
CA ARG A 112 -9.62 6.62 -8.64
C ARG A 112 -8.97 5.27 -8.40
N TYR A 113 -9.28 4.67 -7.27
CA TYR A 113 -8.76 3.37 -6.87
C TYR A 113 -9.88 2.36 -6.71
N GLU A 114 -9.71 1.16 -7.26
CA GLU A 114 -10.68 0.06 -7.14
C GLU A 114 -10.02 -1.22 -6.61
N LEU A 115 -10.74 -1.94 -5.75
CA LEU A 115 -10.27 -3.17 -5.14
C LEU A 115 -10.66 -4.38 -6.01
N LEU A 116 -9.66 -5.00 -6.64
CA LEU A 116 -9.86 -6.11 -7.58
C LEU A 116 -9.19 -7.40 -7.09
N CYS A 117 -9.76 -8.53 -7.51
CA CYS A 117 -9.07 -9.82 -7.40
C CYS A 117 -8.01 -9.90 -8.51
N ARG A 118 -6.99 -10.76 -8.34
CA ARG A 118 -5.89 -10.89 -9.29
C ARG A 118 -6.37 -11.14 -10.73
N LYS A 119 -7.42 -11.95 -10.91
CA LYS A 119 -7.96 -12.27 -12.24
C LYS A 119 -8.46 -11.00 -12.94
N HIS A 120 -9.31 -10.23 -12.28
CA HIS A 120 -9.93 -9.03 -12.85
C HIS A 120 -8.98 -7.84 -12.95
N TYR A 121 -8.00 -7.76 -12.04
CA TYR A 121 -6.87 -6.85 -12.18
C TYR A 121 -6.11 -7.14 -13.49
N LEU A 122 -5.67 -8.38 -13.72
CA LEU A 122 -4.89 -8.73 -14.92
C LEU A 122 -5.67 -8.62 -16.23
N SER A 123 -6.99 -8.86 -16.21
CA SER A 123 -7.82 -8.75 -17.41
C SER A 123 -8.31 -7.32 -17.70
N GLY A 124 -8.17 -6.38 -16.76
CA GLY A 124 -8.77 -5.05 -16.87
C GLY A 124 -10.29 -5.04 -16.75
N ASP A 125 -10.89 -6.08 -16.16
CA ASP A 125 -12.35 -6.21 -16.08
C ASP A 125 -12.87 -5.55 -14.79
N LEU A 126 -13.41 -4.35 -14.93
CA LEU A 126 -13.97 -3.56 -13.83
C LEU A 126 -15.38 -4.01 -13.42
N GLY A 127 -15.95 -5.02 -14.10
CA GLY A 127 -17.34 -5.41 -13.94
C GLY A 127 -18.29 -4.46 -14.67
N ALA A 128 -19.59 -4.71 -14.55
CA ALA A 128 -20.60 -3.78 -15.05
C ALA A 128 -20.49 -2.49 -14.23
N THR A 129 -19.97 -1.44 -14.86
CA THR A 129 -19.95 -0.06 -14.35
C THR A 129 -21.32 0.27 -13.77
N GLN A 130 -21.38 0.54 -12.47
CA GLN A 130 -22.52 1.23 -11.85
C GLN A 130 -22.31 2.74 -11.96
#